data_AF-A0A328DKU8-F1
#
_entry.id   AF-A0A328DKU8-F1
#
_cell.length_a   1.000
_cell.length_b   1.000
_cell.length_c   1.000
_cell.angle_alpha   90.00
_cell.angle_beta   90.00
_cell.angle_gamma   90.00
#
_symmetry.space_group_name_H-M   'P 1'
#
loop_
_entity.id
_entity.type
_entity.pdbx_description
1 polymer ?
#
loop_
_entity_poly.entity_id
_entity_poly.type
_entity_poly.pdbx_seq_one_letter_code
_entity_poly.pdbx_strand_id
1 'polypeptide(L)'
;MVRGLLRKLAGRSLSVAGKWQQQQLRRLNIHEYQGAELMGKHGINVPRGVAIGSIGEVKKAIQDLFPNQNEIVVKSQVLAGGRGLGTFKNGFQGGVHIVKADQAEDVAGKMLGQILVTKQTGPQGKIVSKVYLCEKLSLVNEMYFSIILDRASAGPLIIACRKGGTSIEDLAEKFPDMIIKVPIDVFKGITDSDAAKVVDGLAPKVADRNDSIEQVKKLYNLFCQCDCTLLEINPLAETSDKTLVAADAKMNFDDNAAYRQKELFSLRDSSQEDPREVAAAKADLNYIGLDGEIGCMVNGAGLAMATMDIIKLHGGTPANFLDVGGNASEGQVCL
;
A
#
# COMPACT_ATOMS: atom_id res chain seq x y z
N MET A 1 6.01 64.89 -0.71
CA MET A 1 6.07 63.75 0.24
C MET A 1 4.96 62.72 -0.02
N VAL A 2 4.69 62.37 -1.29
CA VAL A 2 3.60 61.43 -1.69
C VAL A 2 4.02 60.63 -2.94
N ARG A 3 5.21 60.01 -2.91
CA ARG A 3 5.66 59.05 -3.94
C ARG A 3 6.39 57.83 -3.38
N GLY A 4 6.57 57.75 -2.05
CA GLY A 4 7.21 56.63 -1.36
C GLY A 4 6.25 55.60 -0.74
N LEU A 5 4.94 55.87 -0.70
CA LEU A 5 3.98 54.99 -0.01
C LEU A 5 3.25 53.99 -0.94
N LEU A 6 3.28 54.19 -2.26
CA LEU A 6 2.58 53.35 -3.24
C LEU A 6 3.42 52.15 -3.76
N ARG A 7 4.70 52.03 -3.38
CA ARG A 7 5.51 50.84 -3.68
C ARG A 7 5.55 49.79 -2.55
N LYS A 8 4.95 50.07 -1.39
CA LYS A 8 4.90 49.12 -0.25
C LYS A 8 3.60 48.33 -0.12
N LEU A 9 2.59 48.60 -0.97
CA LEU A 9 1.30 47.89 -0.97
C LEU A 9 1.07 46.99 -2.19
N ALA A 10 1.95 47.01 -3.20
CA ALA A 10 1.89 46.10 -4.36
C ALA A 10 2.86 44.90 -4.27
N GLY A 11 3.62 44.79 -3.19
CA GLY A 11 4.66 43.75 -3.01
C GLY A 11 4.30 42.62 -2.04
N ARG A 12 3.05 42.55 -1.54
CA ARG A 12 2.61 41.53 -0.56
C ARG A 12 1.40 40.70 -1.00
N SER A 13 0.97 40.84 -2.25
CA SER A 13 -0.24 40.16 -2.75
C SER A 13 0.04 39.09 -3.81
N LEU A 14 1.31 38.77 -4.09
CA LEU A 14 1.71 37.85 -5.16
C LEU A 14 2.57 36.65 -4.71
N SER A 15 2.65 36.37 -3.41
CA SER A 15 3.43 35.22 -2.89
C SER A 15 2.61 34.16 -2.15
N VAL A 16 1.28 34.14 -2.32
CA VAL A 16 0.42 33.02 -1.85
C VAL A 16 0.00 32.13 -3.02
N ALA A 17 0.74 32.17 -4.14
CA ALA A 17 0.76 31.08 -5.10
C ALA A 17 1.69 29.99 -4.57
N GLY A 18 1.30 29.39 -3.44
CA GLY A 18 1.88 28.14 -2.99
C GLY A 18 1.68 27.10 -4.08
N LYS A 19 2.76 26.39 -4.43
CA LYS A 19 2.78 25.21 -5.30
C LYS A 19 1.77 24.15 -4.83
N TRP A 20 0.55 24.12 -5.36
CA TRP A 20 -0.42 23.08 -5.03
C TRP A 20 -1.27 22.70 -6.25
N GLN A 21 -0.73 21.82 -7.08
CA GLN A 21 -1.52 20.85 -7.84
C GLN A 21 -0.75 19.53 -7.81
N GLN A 22 -0.89 18.79 -6.72
CA GLN A 22 -0.72 17.35 -6.77
C GLN A 22 -2.06 16.81 -7.27
N GLN A 23 -2.07 16.32 -8.50
CA GLN A 23 -3.14 15.47 -9.01
C GLN A 23 -3.42 14.36 -8.00
N GLN A 24 -4.69 14.02 -7.87
CA GLN A 24 -5.11 12.91 -7.05
C GLN A 24 -4.63 11.61 -7.69
N LEU A 25 -3.54 11.07 -7.14
CA LEU A 25 -2.92 9.85 -7.58
C LEU A 25 -3.83 8.69 -7.19
N ARG A 26 -4.54 8.13 -8.16
CA ARG A 26 -4.87 6.71 -8.09
C ARG A 26 -3.53 5.97 -8.00
N ARG A 27 -3.46 4.99 -7.11
CA ARG A 27 -2.26 4.21 -6.86
C ARG A 27 -2.66 2.78 -7.06
N LEU A 28 -2.19 2.18 -8.14
CA LEU A 28 -2.29 0.74 -8.30
C LEU A 28 -1.77 0.07 -7.03
N ASN A 29 -2.62 -0.76 -6.44
CA ASN A 29 -2.28 -1.65 -5.35
C ASN A 29 -2.38 -3.08 -5.88
N ILE A 30 -1.48 -3.94 -5.44
CA ILE A 30 -1.51 -5.37 -5.75
C ILE A 30 -1.73 -6.17 -4.46
N HIS A 31 -2.28 -7.37 -4.61
CA HIS A 31 -2.46 -8.30 -3.51
C HIS A 31 -1.11 -8.78 -2.97
N GLU A 32 -1.08 -9.23 -1.71
CA GLU A 32 0.13 -9.73 -1.05
C GLU A 32 0.79 -10.85 -1.86
N TYR A 33 0.02 -11.79 -2.41
CA TYR A 33 0.58 -12.89 -3.21
C TYR A 33 1.29 -12.40 -4.49
N GLN A 34 0.77 -11.34 -5.11
CA GLN A 34 1.36 -10.72 -6.30
C GLN A 34 2.63 -9.96 -5.92
N GLY A 35 2.60 -9.25 -4.79
CA GLY A 35 3.77 -8.60 -4.22
C GLY A 35 4.87 -9.59 -3.88
N ALA A 36 4.52 -10.72 -3.26
CA ALA A 36 5.45 -11.80 -2.95
C ALA A 36 6.09 -12.39 -4.22
N GLU A 37 5.29 -12.67 -5.26
CA GLU A 37 5.81 -13.15 -6.54
C GLU A 37 6.75 -12.12 -7.19
N LEU A 38 6.37 -10.84 -7.20
CA LEU A 38 7.16 -9.75 -7.77
C LEU A 38 8.49 -9.58 -7.01
N MET A 39 8.46 -9.59 -5.68
CA MET A 39 9.64 -9.55 -4.82
C MET A 39 10.55 -10.77 -5.04
N GLY A 40 9.98 -11.97 -5.12
CA GLY A 40 10.71 -13.20 -5.39
C GLY A 40 11.47 -13.16 -6.72
N LYS A 41 10.85 -12.60 -7.79
CA LYS A 41 11.52 -12.38 -9.09
C LYS A 41 12.73 -11.46 -9.01
N HIS A 42 12.76 -10.54 -8.05
CA HIS A 42 13.89 -9.64 -7.79
C HIS A 42 14.89 -10.21 -6.76
N GLY A 43 14.76 -11.49 -6.40
CA GLY A 43 15.67 -12.18 -5.48
C GLY A 43 15.53 -11.74 -4.02
N ILE A 44 14.40 -11.13 -3.66
CA ILE A 44 14.05 -10.81 -2.27
C ILE A 44 13.48 -12.07 -1.62
N ASN A 45 13.91 -12.33 -0.39
CA ASN A 45 13.44 -13.47 0.36
C ASN A 45 11.99 -13.24 0.79
N VAL A 46 11.09 -14.13 0.36
CA VAL A 46 9.66 -14.12 0.70
C VAL A 46 9.22 -15.53 1.12
N PRO A 47 8.18 -15.67 1.95
CA PRO A 47 7.61 -16.98 2.24
C PRO A 47 7.10 -17.62 0.96
N ARG A 48 7.37 -18.92 0.77
CA ARG A 48 6.75 -19.68 -0.32
C ARG A 48 5.24 -19.72 -0.12
N GLY A 49 4.50 -19.47 -1.19
CA GLY A 49 3.05 -19.47 -1.12
C GLY A 49 2.38 -19.59 -2.47
N VAL A 50 1.07 -19.84 -2.42
CA VAL A 50 0.19 -19.92 -3.59
C VAL A 50 -1.17 -19.30 -3.29
N ALA A 51 -1.67 -18.52 -4.22
CA ALA A 51 -3.03 -17.98 -4.16
C ALA A 51 -4.00 -18.94 -4.83
N ILE A 52 -5.10 -19.23 -4.13
CA ILE A 52 -6.15 -20.13 -4.60
C ILE A 52 -7.48 -19.39 -4.68
N GLY A 53 -8.26 -19.69 -5.71
CA GLY A 53 -9.59 -19.12 -5.94
C GLY A 53 -10.74 -20.10 -5.64
N SER A 54 -10.42 -21.38 -5.40
CA SER A 54 -11.39 -22.43 -5.19
C SER A 54 -10.96 -23.34 -4.03
N ILE A 55 -11.93 -23.77 -3.22
CA ILE A 55 -11.72 -24.68 -2.10
C ILE A 55 -11.13 -26.02 -2.59
N GLY A 56 -11.57 -26.51 -3.75
CA GLY A 56 -11.09 -27.78 -4.31
C GLY A 56 -9.60 -27.80 -4.66
N GLU A 57 -8.96 -26.64 -4.78
CA GLU A 57 -7.53 -26.51 -5.08
C GLU A 57 -6.66 -26.59 -3.81
N VAL A 58 -7.24 -26.36 -2.62
CA VAL A 58 -6.50 -26.24 -1.34
C VAL A 58 -5.65 -27.48 -1.06
N LYS A 59 -6.28 -28.66 -1.05
CA LYS A 59 -5.60 -29.93 -0.70
C LYS A 59 -4.43 -30.21 -1.62
N LYS A 60 -4.63 -30.04 -2.93
CA LYS A 60 -3.59 -30.27 -3.93
C LYS A 60 -2.45 -29.27 -3.78
N ALA A 61 -2.77 -27.98 -3.63
CA ALA A 61 -1.79 -26.93 -3.40
C ALA A 61 -0.90 -27.22 -2.17
N ILE A 62 -1.50 -27.71 -1.08
CA ILE A 62 -0.78 -28.08 0.14
C ILE A 62 0.14 -29.28 -0.10
N GLN A 63 -0.34 -30.31 -0.78
CA GLN A 63 0.48 -31.49 -1.11
C GLN A 63 1.67 -31.13 -1.99
N ASP A 64 1.47 -30.27 -2.99
CA ASP A 64 2.50 -29.90 -3.96
C ASP A 64 3.54 -28.92 -3.37
N LEU A 65 3.11 -27.90 -2.62
CA LEU A 65 4.01 -26.84 -2.12
C LEU A 65 4.52 -27.06 -0.70
N PHE A 66 3.75 -27.77 0.13
CA PHE A 66 3.98 -27.89 1.57
C PHE A 66 4.00 -29.35 2.06
N PRO A 67 4.64 -30.31 1.35
CA PRO A 67 4.52 -31.74 1.67
C PRO A 67 5.02 -32.14 3.07
N ASN A 68 5.92 -31.34 3.65
CA ASN A 68 6.55 -31.60 4.95
C ASN A 68 6.16 -30.58 6.03
N GLN A 69 5.18 -29.71 5.77
CA GLN A 69 4.74 -28.68 6.72
C GLN A 69 3.49 -29.16 7.46
N ASN A 70 3.57 -29.22 8.79
CA ASN A 70 2.41 -29.57 9.62
C ASN A 70 1.43 -28.40 9.77
N GLU A 71 1.94 -27.17 9.68
CA GLU A 71 1.16 -25.94 9.81
C GLU A 71 1.44 -25.01 8.64
N ILE A 72 0.41 -24.30 8.22
CA ILE A 72 0.48 -23.30 7.16
C ILE A 72 -0.24 -22.03 7.59
N VAL A 73 0.00 -20.94 6.88
CA VAL A 73 -0.69 -19.67 7.09
C VAL A 73 -1.72 -19.48 5.98
N VAL A 74 -2.98 -19.26 6.35
CA VAL A 74 -4.08 -18.92 5.43
C VAL A 74 -4.37 -17.44 5.57
N LYS A 75 -4.13 -16.66 4.50
CA LYS A 75 -4.30 -15.21 4.48
C LYS A 75 -5.34 -14.78 3.45
N SER A 76 -6.36 -14.05 3.87
CA SER A 76 -7.34 -13.42 2.98
C SER A 76 -6.66 -12.40 2.08
N GLN A 77 -6.96 -12.43 0.78
CA GLN A 77 -6.43 -11.46 -0.18
C GLN A 77 -7.44 -10.34 -0.40
N VAL A 78 -7.17 -9.22 0.27
CA VAL A 78 -7.82 -7.92 0.09
C VAL A 78 -6.72 -6.86 0.10
N LEU A 79 -6.92 -5.77 -0.64
CA LEU A 79 -5.91 -4.68 -0.74
C LEU A 79 -5.85 -3.82 0.54
N ALA A 80 -6.84 -3.96 1.42
CA ALA A 80 -6.89 -3.27 2.70
C ALA A 80 -6.03 -3.99 3.75
N GLY A 81 -5.33 -3.20 4.58
CA GLY A 81 -4.59 -3.70 5.73
C GLY A 81 -5.48 -4.07 6.92
N GLY A 82 -4.84 -4.54 8.00
CA GLY A 82 -5.53 -4.90 9.25
C GLY A 82 -6.33 -6.20 9.18
N ARG A 83 -6.00 -7.08 8.22
CA ARG A 83 -6.70 -8.34 7.93
C ARG A 83 -6.77 -9.25 9.15
N GLY A 84 -5.69 -9.38 9.92
CA GLY A 84 -5.63 -10.24 11.11
C GLY A 84 -6.65 -9.88 12.20
N LEU A 85 -7.00 -8.59 12.33
CA LEU A 85 -8.00 -8.09 13.29
C LEU A 85 -9.39 -7.88 12.65
N GLY A 86 -9.54 -8.19 11.37
CA GLY A 86 -10.81 -8.02 10.66
C GLY A 86 -11.84 -9.07 11.06
N THR A 87 -13.11 -8.78 10.77
CA THR A 87 -14.22 -9.70 11.01
C THR A 87 -14.97 -9.92 9.71
N PHE A 88 -15.29 -11.17 9.40
CA PHE A 88 -16.13 -11.50 8.27
C PHE A 88 -17.61 -11.29 8.57
N LYS A 89 -18.40 -10.93 7.55
CA LYS A 89 -19.86 -10.79 7.71
C LYS A 89 -20.58 -12.09 8.08
N ASN A 90 -19.96 -13.26 7.85
CA ASN A 90 -20.47 -14.55 8.29
C ASN A 90 -20.14 -14.88 9.76
N GLY A 91 -19.53 -13.96 10.50
CA GLY A 91 -19.15 -14.11 11.91
C GLY A 91 -17.75 -14.70 12.15
N PHE A 92 -17.04 -15.13 11.10
CA PHE A 92 -15.67 -15.63 11.24
C PHE A 92 -14.71 -14.49 11.60
N GLN A 93 -13.78 -14.74 12.54
CA GLN A 93 -12.89 -13.72 13.10
C GLN A 93 -11.48 -13.88 12.53
N GLY A 94 -10.88 -12.76 12.12
CA GLY A 94 -9.54 -12.69 11.56
C GLY A 94 -9.45 -13.16 10.11
N GLY A 95 -8.71 -12.41 9.29
CA GLY A 95 -8.38 -12.75 7.91
C GLY A 95 -7.02 -13.44 7.74
N VAL A 96 -6.27 -13.68 8.83
CA VAL A 96 -4.95 -14.33 8.82
C VAL A 96 -4.92 -15.38 9.92
N HIS A 97 -4.70 -16.65 9.56
CA HIS A 97 -4.74 -17.78 10.49
C HIS A 97 -3.56 -18.71 10.27
N ILE A 98 -2.93 -19.14 11.36
CA ILE A 98 -1.99 -20.26 11.36
C ILE A 98 -2.79 -21.51 11.72
N VAL A 99 -2.79 -22.49 10.83
CA VAL A 99 -3.64 -23.69 10.94
C VAL A 99 -2.83 -24.93 10.62
N LYS A 100 -3.28 -26.08 11.11
CA LYS A 100 -2.76 -27.36 10.63
C LYS A 100 -3.12 -27.55 9.16
N ALA A 101 -2.25 -28.23 8.41
CA ALA A 101 -2.42 -28.43 6.98
C ALA A 101 -3.76 -29.11 6.60
N ASP A 102 -4.26 -30.01 7.45
CA ASP A 102 -5.55 -30.69 7.28
C ASP A 102 -6.77 -29.80 7.54
N GLN A 103 -6.61 -28.71 8.30
CA GLN A 103 -7.66 -27.73 8.63
C GLN A 103 -7.72 -26.54 7.66
N ALA A 104 -6.75 -26.45 6.75
CA ALA A 104 -6.64 -25.31 5.84
C ALA A 104 -7.83 -25.15 4.90
N GLU A 105 -8.41 -26.26 4.43
CA GLU A 105 -9.58 -26.25 3.55
C GLU A 105 -10.81 -25.66 4.25
N ASP A 106 -11.04 -26.06 5.51
CA ASP A 106 -12.15 -25.54 6.32
C ASP A 106 -12.03 -24.05 6.58
N VAL A 107 -10.81 -23.57 6.86
CA VAL A 107 -10.55 -22.15 7.09
C VAL A 107 -10.65 -21.35 5.80
N ALA A 108 -10.09 -21.84 4.70
CA ALA A 108 -10.24 -21.23 3.38
C ALA A 108 -11.71 -21.13 2.97
N GLY A 109 -12.53 -22.16 3.24
CA GLY A 109 -13.96 -22.17 2.94
C GLY A 109 -14.79 -21.14 3.72
N LYS A 110 -14.32 -20.73 4.92
CA LYS A 110 -14.93 -19.65 5.71
C LYS A 110 -14.55 -18.25 5.22
N MET A 111 -13.50 -18.13 4.42
CA MET A 111 -12.99 -16.86 3.89
C MET A 111 -13.40 -16.62 2.42
N LEU A 112 -13.23 -17.62 1.56
CA LEU A 112 -13.47 -17.51 0.11
C LEU A 112 -14.92 -17.11 -0.20
N GLY A 113 -15.08 -16.10 -1.04
CA GLY A 113 -16.37 -15.53 -1.43
C GLY A 113 -17.08 -14.72 -0.33
N GLN A 114 -16.46 -14.59 0.86
CA GLN A 114 -17.03 -13.85 1.97
C GLN A 114 -16.50 -12.41 2.01
N ILE A 115 -17.18 -11.56 2.77
CA ILE A 115 -16.82 -10.15 2.92
C ILE A 115 -16.04 -9.97 4.22
N LEU A 116 -14.79 -9.54 4.13
CA LEU A 116 -13.93 -9.17 5.25
C LEU A 116 -14.07 -7.68 5.54
N VAL A 117 -14.41 -7.34 6.78
CA VAL A 117 -14.46 -5.98 7.30
C VAL A 117 -13.19 -5.73 8.13
N THR A 118 -12.43 -4.70 7.77
CA THR A 118 -11.30 -4.20 8.55
C THR A 118 -11.50 -2.73 8.91
N LYS A 119 -10.66 -2.20 9.80
CA LYS A 119 -10.65 -0.76 10.12
C LYS A 119 -10.46 0.12 8.86
N GLN A 120 -9.79 -0.39 7.83
CA GLN A 120 -9.49 0.34 6.60
C GLN A 120 -10.58 0.21 5.52
N THR A 121 -11.42 -0.83 5.56
CA THR A 121 -12.49 -1.04 4.55
C THR A 121 -13.80 -0.34 4.90
N GLY A 122 -13.97 0.06 6.17
CA GLY A 122 -15.27 0.48 6.70
C GLY A 122 -16.30 -0.66 6.71
N PRO A 123 -17.58 -0.37 7.07
CA PRO A 123 -18.64 -1.37 7.27
C PRO A 123 -18.99 -2.18 6.02
N GLN A 124 -18.69 -1.63 4.83
CA GLN A 124 -18.96 -2.33 3.57
C GLN A 124 -18.08 -3.57 3.42
N GLY A 125 -16.85 -3.52 3.92
CA GLY A 125 -15.87 -4.60 3.77
C GLY A 125 -15.40 -4.76 2.33
N LYS A 126 -14.60 -5.80 2.10
CA LYS A 126 -14.17 -6.21 0.76
C LYS A 126 -14.35 -7.71 0.59
N ILE A 127 -14.74 -8.12 -0.62
CA ILE A 127 -14.89 -9.53 -0.97
C ILE A 127 -13.52 -10.19 -1.05
N VAL A 128 -13.42 -11.37 -0.46
CA VAL A 128 -12.23 -12.22 -0.51
C VAL A 128 -12.40 -13.21 -1.66
N SER A 129 -11.93 -12.83 -2.86
CA SER A 129 -12.00 -13.68 -4.06
C SER A 129 -10.90 -14.75 -4.10
N LYS A 130 -9.82 -14.53 -3.36
CA LYS A 130 -8.69 -15.46 -3.23
C LYS A 130 -8.21 -15.53 -1.78
N VAL A 131 -7.64 -16.67 -1.42
CA VAL A 131 -6.83 -16.81 -0.20
C VAL A 131 -5.41 -17.21 -0.58
N TYR A 132 -4.44 -16.73 0.18
CA TYR A 132 -3.03 -17.01 0.00
C TYR A 132 -2.60 -18.02 1.07
N LEU A 133 -2.17 -19.19 0.62
CA LEU A 133 -1.59 -20.23 1.45
C LEU A 133 -0.08 -20.02 1.47
N CYS A 134 0.49 -19.78 2.65
CA CYS A 134 1.93 -19.59 2.83
C CYS A 134 2.50 -20.66 3.75
N GLU A 135 3.77 -20.97 3.56
CA GLU A 135 4.50 -21.72 4.57
C GLU A 135 4.56 -20.96 5.90
N LYS A 136 4.47 -21.68 7.01
CA LYS A 136 4.72 -21.11 8.33
C LYS A 136 6.23 -20.94 8.50
N LEU A 137 6.67 -19.71 8.69
CA LEU A 137 8.06 -19.39 9.02
C LEU A 137 8.25 -19.31 10.53
N SER A 138 9.37 -19.83 11.02
CA SER A 138 9.82 -19.68 12.40
C SER A 138 10.53 -18.33 12.55
N LEU A 139 9.76 -17.28 12.84
CA LEU A 139 10.27 -15.92 13.00
C LEU A 139 10.86 -15.73 14.40
N VAL A 140 12.10 -15.24 14.48
CA VAL A 140 12.80 -14.99 15.76
C VAL A 140 12.82 -13.51 16.15
N ASN A 141 12.61 -12.62 15.18
CA ASN A 141 12.56 -11.17 15.37
C ASN A 141 11.72 -10.55 14.25
N GLU A 142 10.94 -9.53 14.59
CA GLU A 142 10.06 -8.83 13.65
C GLU A 142 10.36 -7.34 13.68
N MET A 143 10.63 -6.78 12.52
CA MET A 143 11.01 -5.39 12.30
C MET A 143 10.06 -4.77 11.27
N TYR A 144 10.13 -3.44 11.14
CA TYR A 144 9.38 -2.70 10.13
C TYR A 144 10.35 -2.09 9.13
N PHE A 145 10.00 -2.16 7.85
CA PHE A 145 10.75 -1.53 6.76
C PHE A 145 9.79 -0.90 5.76
N SER A 146 10.10 0.29 5.28
CA SER A 146 9.39 0.87 4.14
C SER A 146 10.25 1.79 3.31
N ILE A 147 9.91 1.94 2.04
CA ILE A 147 10.45 2.94 1.12
C ILE A 147 9.28 3.79 0.63
N ILE A 148 9.41 5.10 0.76
CA ILE A 148 8.43 6.08 0.27
C ILE A 148 9.12 7.14 -0.59
N LEU A 149 8.36 7.81 -1.46
CA LEU A 149 8.80 9.06 -2.06
C LEU A 149 8.52 10.21 -1.09
N ASP A 150 9.57 10.73 -0.47
CA ASP A 150 9.47 11.86 0.45
C ASP A 150 9.49 13.19 -0.32
N ARG A 151 8.47 14.02 -0.06
CA ARG A 151 8.35 15.33 -0.70
C ARG A 151 9.32 16.35 -0.13
N ALA A 152 9.77 16.19 1.12
CA ALA A 152 10.69 17.12 1.76
C ALA A 152 12.10 17.00 1.19
N SER A 153 12.61 15.77 1.06
CA SER A 153 13.91 15.48 0.42
C SER A 153 13.83 15.34 -1.10
N ALA A 154 12.62 15.33 -1.67
CA ALA A 154 12.37 15.17 -3.11
C ALA A 154 13.00 13.89 -3.70
N GLY A 155 12.95 12.79 -2.94
CA GLY A 155 13.53 11.51 -3.32
C GLY A 155 13.05 10.34 -2.46
N PRO A 156 13.55 9.12 -2.71
CA PRO A 156 13.25 7.96 -1.91
C PRO A 156 13.77 8.11 -0.48
N LEU A 157 12.93 7.78 0.49
CA LEU A 157 13.25 7.74 1.91
C LEU A 157 12.99 6.32 2.41
N ILE A 158 14.04 5.67 2.92
CA ILE A 158 13.91 4.40 3.62
C ILE A 158 13.61 4.69 5.09
N ILE A 159 12.53 4.11 5.61
CA ILE A 159 12.15 4.15 7.01
C ILE A 159 12.28 2.73 7.56
N ALA A 160 13.05 2.56 8.63
CA ALA A 160 13.23 1.26 9.27
C ALA A 160 13.05 1.39 10.78
N CYS A 161 12.48 0.36 11.40
CA CYS A 161 12.31 0.28 12.84
C CYS A 161 12.67 -1.11 13.33
N ARG A 162 13.46 -1.20 14.40
CA ARG A 162 13.83 -2.46 15.05
C ARG A 162 12.66 -3.20 15.73
N LYS A 163 11.46 -2.65 15.66
CA LYS A 163 10.21 -3.24 16.15
C LYS A 163 9.17 -3.21 15.03
N GLY A 164 8.66 -4.38 14.67
CA GLY A 164 7.60 -4.58 13.68
C GLY A 164 6.32 -5.16 14.27
N GLY A 165 5.41 -5.58 13.40
CA GLY A 165 4.17 -6.27 13.76
C GLY A 165 3.00 -5.35 14.16
N THR A 166 3.17 -4.03 14.05
CA THR A 166 2.12 -3.02 14.28
C THR A 166 2.25 -1.87 13.27
N SER A 167 1.27 -0.97 13.21
CA SER A 167 1.30 0.17 12.29
C SER A 167 2.49 1.11 12.54
N ILE A 168 3.01 1.73 11.49
CA ILE A 168 4.13 2.68 11.59
C ILE A 168 3.73 3.94 12.36
N GLU A 169 2.45 4.32 12.30
CA GLU A 169 1.88 5.42 13.07
C GLU A 169 1.96 5.13 14.57
N ASP A 170 1.59 3.92 15.01
CA ASP A 170 1.72 3.50 16.41
C ASP A 170 3.19 3.46 16.85
N LEU A 171 4.10 3.01 15.97
CA LEU A 171 5.53 2.99 16.24
C LEU A 171 6.09 4.41 16.38
N ALA A 172 5.67 5.34 15.54
CA ALA A 172 6.11 6.73 15.58
C ALA A 172 5.64 7.47 16.83
N GLU A 173 4.45 7.12 17.35
CA GLU A 173 3.93 7.69 18.59
C GLU A 173 4.60 7.07 19.83
N LYS A 174 4.74 5.74 19.89
CA LYS A 174 5.20 5.02 21.09
C LYS A 174 6.71 4.84 21.17
N PHE A 175 7.38 4.71 20.03
CA PHE A 175 8.80 4.36 19.92
C PHE A 175 9.53 5.18 18.83
N PRO A 176 9.45 6.53 18.85
CA PRO A 176 10.08 7.36 17.81
C PRO A 176 11.59 7.12 17.69
N ASP A 177 12.28 6.86 18.81
CA ASP A 177 13.73 6.63 18.85
C ASP A 177 14.17 5.31 18.21
N MET A 178 13.23 4.38 17.99
CA MET A 178 13.51 3.10 17.33
C MET A 178 13.44 3.22 15.80
N ILE A 179 12.94 4.34 15.28
CA ILE A 179 12.76 4.58 13.86
C ILE A 179 13.96 5.36 13.33
N ILE A 180 14.58 4.82 12.28
CA ILE A 180 15.56 5.53 11.49
C ILE A 180 14.99 5.92 10.13
N LYS A 181 15.49 7.02 9.59
CA LYS A 181 15.13 7.54 8.27
C LYS A 181 16.41 7.75 7.48
N VAL A 182 16.54 7.08 6.35
CA VAL A 182 17.72 7.12 5.48
C VAL A 182 17.29 7.66 4.12
N PRO A 183 17.49 8.97 3.83
CA PRO A 183 17.21 9.54 2.53
C PRO A 183 18.23 9.03 1.50
N ILE A 184 17.76 8.71 0.29
CA ILE A 184 18.59 8.20 -0.80
C ILE A 184 18.69 9.24 -1.91
N ASP A 185 19.92 9.49 -2.37
CA ASP A 185 20.19 10.34 -3.52
C ASP A 185 19.76 9.62 -4.81
N VAL A 186 18.84 10.22 -5.56
CA VAL A 186 18.27 9.61 -6.77
C VAL A 186 19.28 9.43 -7.91
N PHE A 187 20.34 10.22 -7.96
CA PHE A 187 21.37 10.13 -9.00
C PHE A 187 22.42 9.08 -8.66
N LYS A 188 22.73 8.90 -7.38
CA LYS A 188 23.69 7.87 -6.92
C LYS A 188 23.03 6.50 -6.76
N GLY A 189 21.75 6.47 -6.42
CA GLY A 189 21.07 5.27 -5.96
C GLY A 189 21.51 4.87 -4.54
N ILE A 190 21.02 3.72 -4.09
CA ILE A 190 21.40 3.18 -2.78
C ILE A 190 22.87 2.74 -2.77
N THR A 191 23.64 3.24 -1.81
CA THR A 191 25.03 2.82 -1.61
C THR A 191 25.12 1.73 -0.53
N ASP A 192 26.24 1.00 -0.50
CA ASP A 192 26.50 0.03 0.57
C ASP A 192 26.50 0.69 1.96
N SER A 193 26.94 1.95 2.05
CA SER A 193 26.88 2.71 3.31
C SER A 193 25.45 3.01 3.73
N ASP A 194 24.56 3.34 2.79
CA ASP A 194 23.16 3.63 3.11
C ASP A 194 22.41 2.35 3.49
N ALA A 195 22.61 1.27 2.75
CA ALA A 195 22.06 -0.04 3.09
C ALA A 195 22.59 -0.54 4.46
N ALA A 196 23.88 -0.34 4.75
CA ALA A 196 24.46 -0.65 6.06
C ALA A 196 23.78 0.14 7.20
N LYS A 197 23.57 1.45 7.04
CA LYS A 197 22.84 2.28 8.04
C LYS A 197 21.43 1.74 8.28
N VAL A 198 20.74 1.31 7.22
CA VAL A 198 19.40 0.72 7.34
C VAL A 198 19.44 -0.56 8.17
N VAL A 199 20.37 -1.47 7.85
CA VAL A 199 20.54 -2.74 8.58
C VAL A 199 20.92 -2.49 10.04
N ASP A 200 21.82 -1.54 10.31
CA ASP A 200 22.22 -1.19 11.66
C ASP A 200 21.03 -0.62 12.48
N GLY A 201 20.10 0.11 11.84
CA GLY A 201 18.89 0.62 12.49
C GLY A 201 17.78 -0.42 12.67
N LEU A 202 17.66 -1.38 11.75
CA LEU A 202 16.84 -2.59 11.91
C LEU A 202 17.35 -3.43 13.09
N ALA A 203 18.67 -3.45 13.30
CA ALA A 203 19.35 -4.19 14.36
C ALA A 203 18.97 -5.69 14.37
N PRO A 204 19.19 -6.42 13.26
CA PRO A 204 18.96 -7.86 13.21
C PRO A 204 19.79 -8.58 14.28
N LYS A 205 19.24 -9.62 14.88
CA LYS A 205 19.83 -10.38 15.98
C LYS A 205 20.59 -11.62 15.53
N VAL A 206 20.12 -12.26 14.48
CA VAL A 206 20.63 -13.55 14.01
C VAL A 206 20.98 -13.56 12.52
N ALA A 207 20.33 -12.71 11.72
CA ALA A 207 20.52 -12.67 10.28
C ALA A 207 21.91 -12.16 9.93
N ASP A 208 22.51 -12.74 8.88
CA ASP A 208 23.80 -12.27 8.40
C ASP A 208 23.72 -10.81 7.94
N ARG A 209 24.69 -9.99 8.36
CA ARG A 209 24.68 -8.55 8.11
C ARG A 209 24.88 -8.24 6.63
N ASN A 210 25.76 -8.95 5.93
CA ASN A 210 26.04 -8.69 4.52
C ASN A 210 24.87 -9.14 3.66
N ASP A 211 24.28 -10.30 3.96
CA ASP A 211 23.06 -10.75 3.27
C ASP A 211 21.90 -9.78 3.50
N SER A 212 21.77 -9.23 4.72
CA SER A 212 20.76 -8.20 5.02
C SER A 212 20.97 -6.92 4.22
N ILE A 213 22.22 -6.47 4.04
CA ILE A 213 22.57 -5.31 3.21
C ILE A 213 22.14 -5.55 1.76
N GLU A 214 22.41 -6.74 1.22
CA GLU A 214 22.00 -7.10 -0.13
C GLU A 214 20.48 -7.19 -0.27
N GLN A 215 19.75 -7.68 0.73
CA GLN A 215 18.28 -7.65 0.74
C GLN A 215 17.74 -6.22 0.70
N VAL A 216 18.28 -5.30 1.49
CA VAL A 216 17.88 -3.88 1.48
C VAL A 216 18.14 -3.24 0.10
N LYS A 217 19.28 -3.53 -0.54
CA LYS A 217 19.59 -3.05 -1.89
C LYS A 217 18.62 -3.60 -2.93
N LYS A 218 18.28 -4.89 -2.87
CA LYS A 218 17.28 -5.50 -3.75
C LYS A 218 15.90 -4.88 -3.59
N LEU A 219 15.48 -4.59 -2.35
CA LEU A 219 14.22 -3.90 -2.06
C LEU A 219 14.17 -2.50 -2.69
N TYR A 220 15.26 -1.73 -2.57
CA TYR A 220 15.37 -0.42 -3.23
C TYR A 220 15.37 -0.55 -4.76
N ASN A 221 16.10 -1.51 -5.31
CA ASN A 221 16.16 -1.72 -6.76
C ASN A 221 14.78 -2.09 -7.32
N LEU A 222 14.04 -2.97 -6.66
CA LEU A 222 12.65 -3.30 -7.01
C LEU A 222 11.76 -2.06 -6.93
N PHE A 223 11.89 -1.25 -5.87
CA PHE A 223 11.12 0.00 -5.72
C PHE A 223 11.30 0.93 -6.93
N CYS A 224 12.54 1.11 -7.39
CA CYS A 224 12.84 1.93 -8.57
C CYS A 224 12.40 1.27 -9.88
N GLN A 225 12.67 -0.03 -10.06
CA GLN A 225 12.38 -0.74 -11.32
C GLN A 225 10.89 -0.91 -11.59
N CYS A 226 10.09 -1.01 -10.53
CA CYS A 226 8.63 -1.18 -10.62
C CYS A 226 7.85 0.14 -10.52
N ASP A 227 8.52 1.31 -10.48
CA ASP A 227 7.88 2.61 -10.29
C ASP A 227 6.97 2.66 -9.04
N CYS A 228 7.49 2.16 -7.91
CA CYS A 228 6.77 2.17 -6.66
C CYS A 228 6.67 3.58 -6.07
N THR A 229 5.51 3.90 -5.48
CA THR A 229 5.32 5.08 -4.62
C THR A 229 5.38 4.73 -3.13
N LEU A 230 5.10 3.46 -2.79
CA LEU A 230 5.23 2.88 -1.46
C LEU A 230 5.66 1.41 -1.61
N LEU A 231 6.68 1.01 -0.86
CA LEU A 231 6.95 -0.38 -0.52
C LEU A 231 6.99 -0.46 0.99
N GLU A 232 6.04 -1.15 1.60
CA GLU A 232 5.98 -1.37 3.05
C GLU A 232 6.08 -2.86 3.32
N ILE A 233 6.97 -3.26 4.23
CA ILE A 233 7.15 -4.64 4.67
C ILE A 233 6.95 -4.67 6.18
N ASN A 234 5.90 -5.37 6.60
CA ASN A 234 5.52 -5.43 7.99
C ASN A 234 4.84 -6.78 8.32
N PRO A 235 5.58 -7.75 8.87
CA PRO A 235 6.96 -7.64 9.36
C PRO A 235 8.01 -7.94 8.29
N LEU A 236 9.13 -7.22 8.36
CA LEU A 236 10.42 -7.69 7.85
C LEU A 236 11.06 -8.50 8.97
N ALA A 237 11.25 -9.80 8.79
CA ALA A 237 11.51 -10.70 9.89
C ALA A 237 12.82 -11.48 9.71
N GLU A 238 13.36 -11.95 10.82
CA GLU A 238 14.48 -12.89 10.84
C GLU A 238 13.95 -14.30 11.04
N THR A 239 14.41 -15.25 10.24
CA THR A 239 14.09 -16.66 10.40
C THR A 239 15.10 -17.35 11.33
N SER A 240 14.75 -18.54 11.84
CA SER A 240 15.69 -19.43 12.55
C SER A 240 16.92 -19.80 11.72
N ASP A 241 16.82 -19.73 10.39
CA ASP A 241 17.89 -20.04 9.45
C ASP A 241 18.81 -18.84 9.19
N LYS A 242 18.71 -17.79 10.01
CA LYS A 242 19.57 -16.59 9.96
C LYS A 242 19.44 -15.81 8.64
N THR A 243 18.24 -15.81 8.06
CA THR A 243 17.93 -15.03 6.87
C THR A 243 16.88 -13.96 7.18
N LEU A 244 17.00 -12.83 6.50
CA LEU A 244 16.00 -11.77 6.49
C LEU A 244 14.92 -12.11 5.47
N VAL A 245 13.64 -12.00 5.83
CA VAL A 245 12.50 -12.35 4.98
C VAL A 245 11.41 -11.28 5.04
N ALA A 246 10.85 -10.91 3.89
CA ALA A 246 9.70 -10.03 3.78
C ALA A 246 8.42 -10.85 3.95
N ALA A 247 7.90 -10.94 5.18
CA ALA A 247 6.82 -11.88 5.51
C ALA A 247 5.41 -11.41 5.08
N ASP A 248 5.19 -10.10 5.02
CA ASP A 248 4.01 -9.45 4.45
C ASP A 248 4.45 -8.11 3.86
N ALA A 249 3.96 -7.80 2.67
CA ALA A 249 4.31 -6.57 1.97
C ALA A 249 3.10 -5.93 1.32
N LYS A 250 3.08 -4.59 1.40
CA LYS A 250 2.14 -3.72 0.73
C LYS A 250 2.89 -2.84 -0.25
N MET A 251 2.46 -2.86 -1.51
CA MET A 251 3.08 -2.11 -2.59
C MET A 251 2.09 -1.17 -3.24
N ASN A 252 2.50 0.07 -3.48
CA ASN A 252 1.77 1.06 -4.27
C ASN A 252 2.65 1.52 -5.42
N PHE A 253 2.04 1.78 -6.56
CA PHE A 253 2.77 2.18 -7.77
C PHE A 253 2.32 3.56 -8.26
N ASP A 254 3.14 4.16 -9.12
CA ASP A 254 2.80 5.40 -9.81
C ASP A 254 1.93 5.11 -11.04
N ASP A 255 0.67 5.56 -11.00
CA ASP A 255 -0.26 5.42 -12.12
C ASP A 255 0.24 6.10 -13.40
N ASN A 256 1.06 7.14 -13.28
CA ASN A 256 1.67 7.79 -14.45
C ASN A 256 2.72 6.91 -15.15
N ALA A 257 3.20 5.85 -14.49
CA ALA A 257 4.12 4.88 -15.07
C ALA A 257 3.43 3.74 -15.83
N ALA A 258 2.08 3.72 -15.89
CA ALA A 258 1.31 2.65 -16.54
C ALA A 258 1.74 2.37 -18.00
N TYR A 259 2.16 3.40 -18.73
CA TYR A 259 2.60 3.26 -20.12
C TYR A 259 3.83 2.36 -20.29
N ARG A 260 4.71 2.30 -19.28
CA ARG A 260 5.93 1.48 -19.26
C ARG A 260 5.85 0.25 -18.36
N GLN A 261 4.87 0.19 -17.45
CA GLN A 261 4.65 -0.91 -16.51
C GLN A 261 3.45 -1.80 -16.89
N LYS A 262 3.28 -2.14 -18.17
CA LYS A 262 2.06 -2.81 -18.67
C LYS A 262 1.73 -4.13 -17.96
N GLU A 263 2.72 -4.96 -17.71
CA GLU A 263 2.54 -6.25 -17.02
C GLU A 263 2.04 -6.05 -15.58
N LEU A 264 2.61 -5.09 -14.87
CA LEU A 264 2.20 -4.75 -13.51
C LEU A 264 0.77 -4.20 -13.46
N PHE A 265 0.41 -3.30 -14.37
CA PHE A 265 -0.95 -2.76 -14.44
C PHE A 265 -2.00 -3.79 -14.87
N SER A 266 -1.59 -4.89 -15.50
CA SER A 266 -2.48 -6.02 -15.78
C SER A 266 -2.92 -6.77 -14.51
N LEU A 267 -2.20 -6.59 -13.39
CA LEU A 267 -2.51 -7.20 -12.10
C LEU A 267 -3.63 -6.49 -11.32
N ARG A 268 -4.10 -5.34 -11.82
CA ARG A 268 -5.13 -4.52 -11.15
C ARG A 268 -6.40 -5.31 -10.89
N ASP A 269 -6.83 -5.32 -9.64
CA ASP A 269 -8.08 -5.95 -9.22
C ASP A 269 -9.17 -4.91 -8.94
N SER A 270 -9.95 -4.60 -9.98
CA SER A 270 -11.08 -3.67 -9.88
C SER A 270 -12.20 -4.11 -8.94
N SER A 271 -12.26 -5.39 -8.53
CA SER A 271 -13.26 -5.87 -7.55
C SER A 271 -13.03 -5.30 -6.15
N GLN A 272 -11.81 -4.82 -5.89
CA GLN A 272 -11.40 -4.24 -4.61
C GLN A 272 -11.59 -2.73 -4.57
N GLU A 273 -11.90 -2.11 -5.70
CA GLU A 273 -12.11 -0.66 -5.86
C GLU A 273 -13.59 -0.31 -5.73
N ASP A 274 -13.92 0.98 -5.62
CA ASP A 274 -15.32 1.42 -5.69
C ASP A 274 -15.81 1.32 -7.15
N PRO A 275 -16.92 0.62 -7.45
CA PRO A 275 -17.44 0.51 -8.81
C PRO A 275 -17.69 1.86 -9.50
N ARG A 276 -18.03 2.91 -8.72
CA ARG A 276 -18.23 4.28 -9.21
C ARG A 276 -16.91 4.91 -9.66
N GLU A 277 -15.84 4.69 -8.90
CA GLU A 277 -14.49 5.15 -9.26
C GLU A 277 -13.98 4.43 -10.51
N VAL A 278 -14.24 3.12 -10.62
CA VAL A 278 -13.90 2.32 -11.81
C VAL A 278 -14.66 2.81 -13.04
N ALA A 279 -15.96 3.10 -12.91
CA ALA A 279 -16.77 3.64 -13.99
C ALA A 279 -16.28 5.03 -14.42
N ALA A 280 -16.03 5.92 -13.47
CA ALA A 280 -15.48 7.25 -13.73
C ALA A 280 -14.12 7.18 -14.42
N ALA A 281 -13.24 6.27 -14.02
CA ALA A 281 -11.93 6.08 -14.65
C ALA A 281 -12.03 5.74 -16.14
N LYS A 282 -13.04 4.97 -16.56
CA LYS A 282 -13.27 4.63 -17.98
C LYS A 282 -13.70 5.84 -18.81
N ALA A 283 -14.28 6.85 -18.17
CA ALA A 283 -14.69 8.11 -18.76
C ALA A 283 -13.63 9.22 -18.62
N ASP A 284 -12.42 8.89 -18.18
CA ASP A 284 -11.35 9.85 -17.87
C ASP A 284 -11.78 10.90 -16.81
N LEU A 285 -12.57 10.44 -15.83
CA LEU A 285 -13.07 11.24 -14.72
C LEU A 285 -12.36 10.86 -13.40
N ASN A 286 -12.03 11.88 -12.62
CA ASN A 286 -11.46 11.73 -11.28
C ASN A 286 -12.59 11.82 -10.25
N TYR A 287 -13.19 10.66 -9.93
CA TYR A 287 -14.25 10.53 -8.94
C TYR A 287 -13.71 9.91 -7.64
N ILE A 288 -14.21 10.38 -6.50
CA ILE A 288 -14.10 9.71 -5.19
C ILE A 288 -15.46 9.81 -4.49
N GLY A 289 -15.96 8.70 -3.97
CA GLY A 289 -17.21 8.66 -3.20
C GLY A 289 -17.03 9.14 -1.77
N LEU A 290 -18.00 9.91 -1.27
CA LEU A 290 -18.10 10.33 0.13
C LEU A 290 -19.49 9.96 0.68
N ASP A 291 -19.69 10.12 1.99
CA ASP A 291 -20.94 9.74 2.69
C ASP A 291 -21.95 10.90 2.82
N GLY A 292 -21.87 11.90 1.93
CA GLY A 292 -22.78 13.06 1.94
C GLY A 292 -23.97 12.95 1.00
N GLU A 293 -24.74 14.04 0.91
CA GLU A 293 -26.00 14.11 0.16
C GLU A 293 -25.93 15.07 -1.06
N ILE A 294 -24.95 15.97 -1.10
CA ILE A 294 -24.81 16.99 -2.15
C ILE A 294 -23.72 16.57 -3.13
N GLY A 295 -24.12 16.19 -4.35
CA GLY A 295 -23.18 15.88 -5.41
C GLY A 295 -22.52 17.15 -5.98
N CYS A 296 -21.23 17.08 -6.30
CA CYS A 296 -20.54 18.16 -7.02
C CYS A 296 -19.79 17.63 -8.22
N MET A 297 -19.77 18.41 -9.30
CA MET A 297 -19.01 18.16 -10.52
C MET A 297 -18.32 19.45 -10.92
N VAL A 298 -16.99 19.42 -10.99
CA VAL A 298 -16.18 20.64 -11.10
C VAL A 298 -15.02 20.40 -12.06
N ASN A 299 -14.63 21.41 -12.83
CA ASN A 299 -13.45 21.36 -13.67
C ASN A 299 -12.20 21.80 -12.88
N GLY A 300 -11.31 20.84 -12.63
CA GLY A 300 -10.05 21.03 -11.93
C GLY A 300 -10.10 20.62 -10.45
N ALA A 301 -9.19 19.72 -10.07
CA ALA A 301 -9.11 19.16 -8.72
C ALA A 301 -9.07 20.20 -7.58
N GLY A 302 -8.37 21.32 -7.76
CA GLY A 302 -8.29 22.37 -6.74
C GLY A 302 -9.63 23.04 -6.48
N LEU A 303 -10.39 23.32 -7.54
CA LEU A 303 -11.72 23.92 -7.42
C LEU A 303 -12.73 22.90 -6.89
N ALA A 304 -12.60 21.62 -7.28
CA ALA A 304 -13.42 20.53 -6.74
C ALA A 304 -13.27 20.42 -5.22
N MET A 305 -12.04 20.45 -4.69
CA MET A 305 -11.79 20.48 -3.24
C MET A 305 -12.40 21.73 -2.57
N ALA A 306 -12.14 22.92 -3.11
CA ALA A 306 -12.71 24.15 -2.56
C ALA A 306 -14.25 24.16 -2.57
N THR A 307 -14.86 23.51 -3.56
CA THR A 307 -16.32 23.36 -3.68
C THR A 307 -16.87 22.45 -2.59
N MET A 308 -16.20 21.34 -2.29
CA MET A 308 -16.58 20.50 -1.15
C MET A 308 -16.43 21.24 0.19
N ASP A 309 -15.35 22.01 0.35
CA ASP A 309 -15.10 22.79 1.57
C ASP A 309 -16.17 23.86 1.78
N ILE A 310 -16.57 24.60 0.74
CA ILE A 310 -17.63 25.62 0.86
C ILE A 310 -19.00 25.00 1.13
N ILE A 311 -19.31 23.84 0.53
CA ILE A 311 -20.53 23.08 0.86
C ILE A 311 -20.54 22.74 2.36
N LYS A 312 -19.43 22.23 2.89
CA LYS A 312 -19.32 21.87 4.30
C LYS A 312 -19.40 23.08 5.22
N LEU A 313 -18.76 24.20 4.83
CA LEU A 313 -18.78 25.46 5.57
C LEU A 313 -20.21 26.01 5.72
N HIS A 314 -21.07 25.80 4.72
CA HIS A 314 -22.46 26.22 4.73
C HIS A 314 -23.43 25.15 5.26
N GLY A 315 -22.92 24.12 5.95
CA GLY A 315 -23.74 23.12 6.65
C GLY A 315 -24.20 21.94 5.79
N GLY A 316 -23.81 21.88 4.51
CA GLY A 316 -24.06 20.74 3.64
C GLY A 316 -23.09 19.58 3.86
N THR A 317 -23.38 18.44 3.24
CA THR A 317 -22.51 17.25 3.25
C THR A 317 -22.17 16.87 1.80
N PRO A 318 -20.92 17.02 1.35
CA PRO A 318 -20.53 16.65 -0.01
C PRO A 318 -20.59 15.12 -0.18
N ALA A 319 -21.28 14.67 -1.23
CA ALA A 319 -21.49 13.25 -1.56
C ALA A 319 -20.35 12.64 -2.38
N ASN A 320 -19.55 13.47 -3.06
CA ASN A 320 -18.46 13.02 -3.88
C ASN A 320 -17.45 14.14 -4.12
N PHE A 321 -16.25 13.75 -4.51
CA PHE A 321 -15.33 14.56 -5.29
C PHE A 321 -15.45 14.13 -6.76
N LEU A 322 -15.59 15.06 -7.70
CA LEU A 322 -15.55 14.76 -9.14
C LEU A 322 -14.88 15.90 -9.89
N ASP A 323 -13.71 15.60 -10.44
CA ASP A 323 -12.96 16.47 -11.35
C ASP A 323 -13.10 15.97 -12.80
N VAL A 324 -13.71 16.80 -13.65
CA VAL A 324 -13.92 16.55 -15.10
C VAL A 324 -12.76 17.02 -15.98
N GLY A 325 -11.68 17.52 -15.38
CA GLY A 325 -10.53 18.09 -16.08
C GLY A 325 -10.75 19.52 -16.57
N GLY A 326 -9.67 20.18 -16.99
CA GLY A 326 -9.71 21.61 -17.37
C GLY A 326 -10.52 21.91 -18.65
N ASN A 327 -10.66 20.93 -19.55
CA ASN A 327 -11.38 21.04 -20.82
C ASN A 327 -12.51 20.00 -20.86
N ALA A 328 -13.56 20.21 -20.07
CA ALA A 328 -14.70 19.30 -20.02
C ALA A 328 -15.44 19.25 -21.38
N SER A 329 -15.68 18.04 -21.88
CA SER A 329 -16.50 17.80 -23.07
C SER A 329 -17.96 17.52 -22.71
N GLU A 330 -18.89 17.74 -23.64
CA GLU A 330 -20.32 17.37 -23.47
C GLU A 330 -20.47 15.89 -23.11
N GLY A 331 -19.68 15.02 -23.75
CA GLY A 331 -19.67 13.59 -23.44
C GLY A 331 -19.23 13.26 -22.01
N GLN A 332 -18.37 14.07 -21.37
CA GLN A 332 -17.99 13.88 -19.97
C GLN A 332 -19.05 14.40 -18.98
N VAL A 333 -19.84 15.39 -19.41
CA VAL A 333 -20.85 16.08 -18.58
C VAL A 333 -22.20 15.37 -18.63
N CYS A 334 -22.54 14.74 -19.75
CA CYS A 334 -23.83 14.08 -19.98
C CYS A 334 -23.83 12.56 -19.73
N LEU A 335 -22.79 12.02 -19.08
CA LEU A 335 -22.66 10.61 -18.71
C LEU A 335 -23.59 10.18 -17.57
#